data_AF-A0A9C8KWC4-F1
#
_entry.id   AF-A0A9C8KWC4-F1
#
_cell.length_a   1.000
_cell.length_b   1.000
_cell.length_c   1.000
_cell.angle_alpha   90.00
_cell.angle_beta   90.00
_cell.angle_gamma   90.00
#
_symmetry.space_group_name_H-M   'P 1'
#
loop_
_entity.id
_entity.type
_entity.pdbx_description
1 polymer ?
#
loop_
_entity_poly.entity_id
_entity_poly.type
_entity_poly.pdbx_seq_one_letter_code
_entity_poly.pdbx_strand_id
1 'polypeptide(L)'
;MNDILSSGVSGHIVRLEQSNPRHLGGRLHPESENNTGSLDFSSVLTGKLQEVSQLDQESMRLSRQFITDPDSVDAHDVTIAMSKANLAVSLTKAVVDEALRAYRDIINLR
;
A
#
# COMPACT_ATOMS: atom_id res chain seq x y z
N MET A 1 -18.64 -58.15 18.05
CA MET A 1 -19.15 -56.89 17.49
C MET A 1 -18.25 -55.76 17.99
N ASN A 2 -16.94 -55.86 17.75
CA ASN A 2 -16.14 -55.11 16.75
C ASN A 2 -15.97 -53.61 17.04
N ASP A 3 -14.93 -53.32 17.83
CA ASP A 3 -14.19 -52.05 17.86
C ASP A 3 -13.56 -51.80 16.48
N ILE A 4 -14.03 -50.77 15.76
CA ILE A 4 -13.47 -50.38 14.45
C ILE A 4 -13.19 -48.87 14.32
N LEU A 5 -13.15 -48.12 15.43
CA LEU A 5 -12.86 -46.68 15.37
C LEU A 5 -11.48 -46.29 15.94
N SER A 6 -10.62 -47.25 16.29
CA SER A 6 -9.23 -46.98 16.71
C SER A 6 -8.21 -47.14 15.57
N SER A 7 -8.40 -46.43 14.46
CA SER A 7 -7.26 -46.09 13.62
C SER A 7 -7.20 -44.57 13.47
N GLY A 8 -6.27 -43.97 14.20
CA GLY A 8 -5.89 -42.59 13.98
C GLY A 8 -5.32 -42.48 12.56
N VAL A 9 -6.16 -42.02 11.63
CA VAL A 9 -5.69 -41.64 10.30
C VAL A 9 -4.90 -40.36 10.46
N SER A 10 -3.60 -40.51 10.69
CA SER A 10 -2.66 -39.41 10.54
C SER A 10 -2.52 -39.14 9.04
N GLY A 11 -3.03 -37.99 8.59
CA GLY A 11 -2.83 -37.54 7.22
C GLY A 11 -1.34 -37.36 6.94
N HIS A 12 -0.87 -37.87 5.80
CA HIS A 12 0.54 -37.75 5.42
C HIS A 12 0.84 -36.29 5.07
N ILE A 13 1.71 -35.63 5.85
CA ILE A 13 2.18 -34.28 5.52
C ILE A 13 3.13 -34.40 4.32
N VAL A 14 2.63 -34.12 3.13
CA VAL A 14 3.45 -34.10 1.92
C VAL A 14 4.26 -32.80 1.92
N ARG A 15 5.53 -32.89 2.32
CA ARG A 15 6.47 -31.78 2.17
C ARG A 15 6.81 -31.65 0.69
N LEU A 16 6.36 -30.55 0.08
CA LEU A 16 6.68 -30.22 -1.31
C LEU A 16 8.15 -29.79 -1.38
N GLU A 17 9.05 -30.74 -1.65
CA GLU A 17 10.42 -30.44 -2.01
C GLU A 17 10.44 -29.78 -3.40
N GLN A 18 11.13 -28.65 -3.50
CA GLN A 18 11.20 -27.87 -4.73
C GLN A 18 12.04 -28.62 -5.77
N SER A 19 11.43 -29.05 -6.87
CA SER A 19 12.14 -29.77 -7.94
C SER A 19 13.04 -28.87 -8.80
N ASN A 20 12.83 -27.55 -8.81
CA ASN A 20 13.59 -26.60 -9.61
C ASN A 20 13.89 -25.31 -8.83
N PRO A 21 15.16 -24.85 -8.74
CA PRO A 21 15.59 -23.71 -7.93
C PRO A 21 14.98 -22.34 -8.30
N ARG A 22 14.29 -22.23 -9.45
CA ARG A 22 13.57 -21.00 -9.87
C ARG A 22 12.12 -20.92 -9.38
N HIS A 23 11.57 -21.99 -8.82
CA HIS A 23 10.24 -21.94 -8.24
C HIS A 23 10.23 -21.11 -6.95
N LEU A 24 9.15 -20.37 -6.73
CA LEU A 24 8.89 -19.71 -5.45
C LEU A 24 8.55 -20.82 -4.46
N GLY A 25 9.51 -21.22 -3.63
CA GLY A 25 9.27 -22.16 -2.55
C GLY A 25 8.12 -21.64 -1.69
N GLY A 26 7.17 -22.51 -1.35
CA GLY A 26 5.99 -22.21 -0.51
C GLY A 26 6.32 -21.88 0.94
N ARG A 27 7.42 -21.15 1.17
CA ARG A 27 7.62 -20.40 2.38
C ARG A 27 6.54 -19.33 2.39
N LEU A 28 5.51 -19.57 3.19
CA LEU A 28 4.85 -18.47 3.87
C LEU A 28 6.01 -17.62 4.40
N HIS A 29 6.16 -16.40 3.86
CA HIS A 29 6.98 -15.42 4.56
C HIS A 29 6.50 -15.51 6.01
N PRO A 30 7.39 -15.72 7.00
CA PRO A 30 6.98 -15.45 8.36
C PRO A 30 6.45 -14.02 8.27
N GLU A 31 5.13 -13.89 8.44
CA GLU A 31 4.46 -12.60 8.54
C GLU A 31 5.41 -11.81 9.43
N SER A 32 6.10 -10.81 8.85
CA SER A 32 6.82 -9.90 9.70
C SER A 32 5.73 -9.41 10.62
N GLU A 33 5.81 -9.79 11.90
CA GLU A 33 5.08 -9.15 12.97
C GLU A 33 5.60 -7.71 12.97
N ASN A 34 5.15 -6.94 11.97
CA ASN A 34 5.16 -5.52 11.97
C ASN A 34 4.34 -5.21 13.20
N ASN A 35 5.07 -4.83 14.23
CA ASN A 35 4.60 -4.22 15.44
C ASN A 35 3.55 -3.18 15.03
N THR A 36 2.29 -3.62 14.96
CA THR A 36 1.13 -2.75 14.90
C THR A 36 0.87 -2.32 16.35
N GLY A 37 1.89 -1.73 16.98
CA GLY A 37 1.64 -0.76 18.02
C GLY A 37 0.75 0.28 17.36
N SER A 38 -0.48 0.42 17.86
CA SER A 38 -1.57 1.17 17.25
C SER A 38 -1.05 2.44 16.56
N LEU A 39 -0.86 2.38 15.24
CA LEU A 39 -0.42 3.53 14.49
C LEU A 39 -1.56 4.53 14.59
N ASP A 40 -1.30 5.66 15.25
CA ASP A 40 -2.28 6.71 15.38
C ASP A 40 -2.67 7.18 13.98
N PHE A 41 -3.98 7.16 13.70
CA PHE A 41 -4.52 7.59 12.41
C PHE A 41 -4.05 9.01 12.07
N SER A 42 -3.94 9.90 13.08
CA SER A 42 -3.46 11.27 12.86
C SER A 42 -2.02 11.32 12.35
N SER A 43 -1.15 10.44 12.87
CA SER A 43 0.24 10.30 12.44
C SER A 43 0.33 9.77 11.01
N VAL A 44 -0.44 8.73 10.69
CA VAL A 44 -0.49 8.16 9.33
C VAL A 44 -1.02 9.19 8.33
N LEU A 45 -2.12 9.87 8.66
CA LEU A 45 -2.71 10.90 7.81
C LEU A 45 -1.72 12.05 7.58
N THR A 46 -1.08 12.54 8.64
CA THR A 46 -0.07 13.60 8.53
C THR A 46 1.11 13.17 7.66
N GLY A 47 1.61 11.95 7.84
CA GLY A 47 2.66 11.38 7.00
C GLY A 47 2.25 11.29 5.53
N LYS A 48 1.00 10.90 5.24
CA LYS A 48 0.46 10.85 3.87
C LYS A 48 0.25 12.23 3.26
N LEU A 49 -0.18 13.22 4.03
CA LEU A 49 -0.27 14.61 3.56
C LEU A 49 1.11 15.17 3.20
N GLN A 50 2.14 14.85 4.00
CA GLN A 50 3.52 15.20 3.67
C GLN A 50 4.00 14.51 2.39
N GLU A 51 3.67 13.22 2.20
CA GLU A 51 3.99 12.47 0.97
C GLU A 51 3.35 13.11 -0.27
N VAL A 52 2.09 13.54 -0.19
CA VAL A 52 1.40 14.25 -1.28
C VAL A 52 2.11 15.56 -1.61
N SER A 53 2.50 16.34 -0.59
CA SER A 53 3.26 17.58 -0.78
C SER A 53 4.62 17.32 -1.44
N GLN A 54 5.29 16.21 -1.12
CA GLN A 54 6.55 15.84 -1.75
C GLN A 54 6.36 15.46 -3.22
N LEU A 55 5.30 14.70 -3.54
CA LEU A 55 4.96 14.34 -4.92
C LEU A 55 4.67 15.58 -5.79
N ASP A 56 3.96 16.56 -5.23
CA ASP A 56 3.68 17.82 -5.91
C ASP A 56 4.96 18.63 -6.18
N GLN A 57 5.82 18.76 -5.18
CA GLN A 57 7.12 19.43 -5.32
C GLN A 57 8.03 18.73 -6.34
N GLU A 58 8.04 17.40 -6.33
CA GLU A 58 8.81 16.58 -7.27
C GLU A 58 8.33 16.76 -8.70
N SER A 59 7.00 16.72 -8.92
CA SER A 59 6.38 17.03 -10.21
C SER A 59 6.80 18.43 -10.72
N MET A 60 6.74 19.44 -9.86
CA MET A 60 7.19 20.80 -10.21
C MET A 60 8.69 20.90 -10.49
N ARG A 61 9.51 20.10 -9.78
CA ARG A 61 10.97 20.06 -9.98
C ARG A 61 11.31 19.45 -11.33
N LEU A 62 10.74 18.29 -11.64
CA LEU A 62 10.93 17.59 -12.91
C LEU A 62 10.40 18.42 -14.09
N SER A 63 9.25 19.07 -13.93
CA SER A 63 8.69 19.96 -14.95
C SER A 63 9.58 21.19 -15.19
N ARG A 64 10.12 21.81 -14.14
CA ARG A 64 11.12 22.89 -14.29
C ARG A 64 12.39 22.39 -14.97
N GLN A 65 12.91 21.25 -14.56
CA GLN A 65 14.14 20.69 -15.10
C GLN A 65 13.98 20.39 -16.60
N PHE A 66 12.84 19.87 -17.03
CA PHE A 66 12.54 19.63 -18.45
C PHE A 66 12.48 20.92 -19.28
N ILE A 67 11.98 22.02 -18.71
CA ILE A 67 11.96 23.32 -19.39
C ILE A 67 13.38 23.92 -19.49
N THR A 68 14.21 23.75 -18.46
CA THR A 68 15.56 24.34 -18.40
C THR A 68 16.62 23.52 -19.10
N ASP A 69 16.50 22.19 -19.07
CA ASP A 69 17.46 21.24 -19.63
C ASP A 69 16.70 19.97 -20.09
N PRO A 70 16.15 19.99 -21.32
CA PRO A 70 15.29 18.91 -21.82
C PRO A 70 16.04 17.58 -22.03
N ASP A 71 17.37 17.60 -22.15
CA ASP A 71 18.18 16.38 -22.31
C ASP A 71 18.53 15.72 -20.96
N SER A 72 18.34 16.43 -19.85
CA SER A 72 18.63 15.94 -18.50
C SER A 72 17.51 15.08 -17.89
N VAL A 73 16.29 15.11 -18.42
CA VAL A 73 15.13 14.38 -17.88
C VAL A 73 14.23 13.83 -18.98
N ASP A 74 13.72 12.61 -18.79
CA ASP A 74 12.78 12.00 -19.75
C ASP A 74 11.39 12.66 -19.63
N ALA A 75 10.78 13.00 -20.77
CA ALA A 75 9.43 13.55 -20.82
C ALA A 75 8.38 12.61 -20.18
N HIS A 76 8.59 11.30 -20.24
CA HIS A 76 7.77 10.30 -19.58
C HIS A 76 7.84 10.39 -18.06
N ASP A 77 9.04 10.62 -17.49
CA ASP A 77 9.20 10.76 -16.04
C ASP A 77 8.48 12.01 -15.51
N VAL A 78 8.54 13.12 -16.25
CA VAL A 78 7.77 14.33 -15.92
C VAL A 78 6.27 14.04 -15.93
N THR A 79 5.79 13.37 -16.97
CA THR A 79 4.36 13.03 -17.11
C THR A 79 3.89 12.08 -16.01
N ILE A 80 4.70 11.08 -15.67
CA ILE A 80 4.42 10.13 -14.58
C ILE A 80 4.39 10.87 -13.24
N ALA A 81 5.35 11.75 -12.97
CA ALA A 81 5.40 12.55 -11.74
C ALA A 81 4.18 13.47 -11.63
N MET A 82 3.80 14.15 -12.72
CA MET A 82 2.59 14.98 -12.78
C MET A 82 1.32 14.15 -12.54
N SER A 83 1.24 12.96 -13.13
CA SER A 83 0.10 12.05 -12.95
C SER A 83 0.00 11.56 -11.51
N LYS A 84 1.13 11.20 -10.90
CA LYS A 84 1.20 10.79 -9.48
C LYS A 84 0.77 11.92 -8.56
N ALA A 85 1.28 13.14 -8.77
CA ALA A 85 0.91 14.31 -7.97
C ALA A 85 -0.60 14.60 -8.06
N ASN A 86 -1.15 14.67 -9.27
CA ASN A 86 -2.59 14.89 -9.48
C ASN A 86 -3.45 13.82 -8.82
N LEU A 87 -3.08 12.54 -8.98
CA LEU A 87 -3.79 11.43 -8.35
C LEU A 87 -3.74 11.54 -6.82
N ALA A 88 -2.56 11.78 -6.24
CA ALA A 88 -2.36 11.89 -4.81
C ALA A 88 -3.19 13.03 -4.20
N VAL A 89 -3.21 14.20 -4.85
CA VAL A 89 -4.05 15.34 -4.44
C VAL A 89 -5.54 15.01 -4.54
N SER A 90 -5.97 14.37 -5.64
CA SER A 90 -7.38 14.01 -5.83
C SER A 90 -7.87 13.01 -4.78
N LEU A 91 -7.04 12.02 -4.44
CA LEU A 91 -7.33 11.05 -3.39
C LEU A 91 -7.39 11.72 -2.01
N THR A 92 -6.43 12.60 -1.72
CA THR A 92 -6.41 13.36 -0.47
C THR A 92 -7.68 14.19 -0.30
N LYS A 93 -8.11 14.86 -1.37
CA LYS A 93 -9.38 15.61 -1.37
C LYS A 93 -10.56 14.71 -1.06
N ALA A 94 -10.66 13.54 -1.70
CA ALA A 94 -11.74 12.59 -1.45
C ALA A 94 -11.78 12.14 0.03
N VAL A 95 -10.62 11.88 0.63
CA VAL A 95 -10.53 11.52 2.07
C VAL A 95 -10.98 12.67 2.96
N VAL A 96 -10.55 13.91 2.66
CA VAL A 96 -10.96 15.10 3.43
C VAL A 96 -12.46 15.35 3.30
N ASP A 97 -13.01 15.23 2.10
CA ASP A 97 -14.44 15.40 1.85
C ASP A 97 -15.26 14.37 2.63
N GLU A 98 -14.81 13.10 2.66
CA GLU A 98 -15.45 12.04 3.45
C GLU A 98 -15.33 12.27 4.96
N ALA A 99 -14.18 12.75 5.45
CA ALA A 99 -14.01 13.11 6.85
C ALA A 99 -14.94 14.26 7.28
N LEU A 100 -15.08 15.28 6.42
CA LEU A 100 -16.03 16.38 6.64
C LEU A 100 -17.48 15.91 6.61
N ARG A 101 -17.81 14.96 5.72
CA ARG A 101 -19.14 14.35 5.67
C ARG A 101 -19.45 13.58 6.94
N ALA A 102 -18.55 12.69 7.37
CA ALA A 102 -18.70 11.94 8.61
C ALA A 102 -18.87 12.87 9.82
N TYR A 103 -18.11 13.97 9.89
CA TYR A 103 -18.27 14.98 10.93
C TYR A 103 -19.66 15.62 10.92
N ARG A 104 -20.17 16.02 9.75
CA ARG A 104 -21.53 16.57 9.60
C ARG A 104 -22.60 15.55 9.97
N ASP A 105 -22.42 14.29 9.58
CA ASP A 105 -23.37 13.22 9.86
C ASP A 105 -23.47 12.96 11.38
N ILE A 106 -22.35 12.97 12.11
CA ILE A 106 -22.34 12.84 13.58
C ILE A 106 -23.09 13.99 14.27
N ILE A 107 -22.95 15.22 13.78
CA ILE A 107 -23.59 16.40 14.38
C ILE A 107 -25.08 16.49 14.03
N ASN A 108 -25.45 16.14 12.79
CA ASN A 108 -26.83 16.20 12.32
C ASN A 108 -27.68 15.01 12.79
N LEU A 109 -27.08 13.94 13.34
CA LEU A 109 -27.81 12.82 13.93
C LEU A 109 -28.46 13.15 15.29
N ARG A 110 -28.61 14.44 15.64
CA ARG A 110 -29.16 14.91 16.91
C ARG A 110 -30.52 15.57 16.77
#